data_AF-A0A1T5CTD6-F1
#
_entry.id   AF-A0A1T5CTD6-F1
#
_cell.length_a   1.000
_cell.length_b   1.000
_cell.length_c   1.000
_cell.angle_alpha   90.00
_cell.angle_beta   90.00
_cell.angle_gamma   90.00
#
_symmetry.space_group_name_H-M   'P 1'
#
loop_
_entity.id
_entity.type
_entity.pdbx_description
1 polymer ?
#
loop_
_entity_poly.entity_id
_entity_poly.type
_entity_poly.pdbx_seq_one_letter_code
_entity_poly.pdbx_strand_id
1 'polypeptide(L)'
;MGENKGIEKLFKEYRLHFGLTQNAVEQLAKLKKNQYSRFESGRQKPRPHETKAVASIYGLEDYQLMNPNQRKPSLKSLPIKTQHAILNIRKSGTQPREKHEKIDLGKEIDKLIATGKLSRPITAKRLLELLPIAVREEINNESRRITDLLKRPPRCNKVKVVEKPEGETGAGNWYQIKE
;
A
#
# COMPACT_ATOMS: atom_id res chain seq x y z
N MET A 1 -4.18 34.39 -14.72
CA MET A 1 -4.50 33.30 -15.67
C MET A 1 -4.17 31.99 -14.97
N GLY A 2 -5.19 31.23 -14.57
CA GLY A 2 -4.99 29.98 -13.83
C GLY A 2 -4.50 28.90 -14.79
N GLU A 3 -3.28 28.41 -14.59
CA GLU A 3 -2.82 27.22 -15.29
C GLU A 3 -3.84 26.09 -15.06
N ASN A 4 -4.40 25.54 -16.15
CA ASN A 4 -5.13 24.28 -16.09
C ASN A 4 -4.17 23.19 -15.62
N LYS A 5 -4.10 22.97 -14.30
CA LYS A 5 -3.37 21.83 -13.73
C LYS A 5 -3.93 20.57 -14.37
N GLY A 6 -3.06 19.78 -15.00
CA GLY A 6 -3.45 18.48 -15.55
C GLY A 6 -4.05 17.59 -14.46
N ILE A 7 -5.04 16.79 -14.85
CA ILE A 7 -5.79 15.90 -13.96
C ILE A 7 -4.88 14.95 -13.17
N GLU A 8 -3.72 14.60 -13.74
CA GLU A 8 -2.67 13.80 -13.10
C GLU A 8 -2.06 14.50 -11.87
N LYS A 9 -1.80 15.80 -11.95
CA LYS A 9 -1.28 16.60 -10.82
C LYS A 9 -2.35 16.72 -9.74
N LEU A 10 -3.60 16.91 -10.15
CA LEU A 10 -4.73 17.05 -9.26
C LEU A 10 -5.01 15.78 -8.46
N PHE A 11 -5.03 14.62 -9.13
CA PHE A 11 -5.18 13.32 -8.48
C PHE A 11 -4.10 13.11 -7.41
N LYS A 12 -2.84 13.38 -7.77
CA LYS A 12 -1.70 13.29 -6.86
C LYS A 12 -1.85 14.23 -5.66
N GLU A 13 -2.24 15.48 -5.90
CA GLU A 13 -2.41 16.50 -4.85
C GLU A 13 -3.48 16.07 -3.82
N TYR A 14 -4.64 15.58 -4.29
CA TYR A 14 -5.69 15.08 -3.41
C TYR A 14 -5.23 13.85 -2.62
N ARG A 15 -4.63 12.87 -3.29
CA ARG A 15 -4.12 11.66 -2.63
C ARG A 15 -3.13 12.00 -1.53
N LEU A 16 -2.13 12.83 -1.84
CA LEU A 16 -1.09 13.22 -0.88
C LEU A 16 -1.67 14.03 0.28
N HIS A 17 -2.60 14.96 0.00
CA HIS A 17 -3.27 15.74 1.04
C HIS A 17 -3.95 14.85 2.09
N PHE A 18 -4.60 13.77 1.66
CA PHE A 18 -5.29 12.85 2.58
C PHE A 18 -4.41 11.73 3.13
N GLY A 19 -3.14 11.64 2.74
CA GLY A 19 -2.27 10.59 3.24
C GLY A 19 -2.55 9.22 2.62
N LEU A 20 -3.14 9.15 1.42
CA LEU A 20 -3.48 7.88 0.76
C LEU A 20 -2.33 7.34 -0.11
N THR A 21 -2.17 6.03 -0.19
CA THR A 21 -1.27 5.39 -1.16
C THR A 21 -1.96 5.26 -2.52
N GLN A 22 -1.20 5.05 -3.60
CA GLN A 22 -1.79 4.83 -4.93
C GLN A 22 -2.68 3.57 -4.93
N ASN A 23 -2.26 2.50 -4.28
CA ASN A 23 -3.05 1.26 -4.19
C ASN A 23 -4.33 1.49 -3.37
N ALA A 24 -4.27 2.23 -2.25
CA ALA A 24 -5.48 2.58 -1.50
C ALA A 24 -6.51 3.31 -2.39
N VAL A 25 -6.07 4.24 -3.24
CA VAL A 25 -6.95 4.91 -4.20
C VAL A 25 -7.49 3.93 -5.25
N GLU A 26 -6.66 3.02 -5.78
CA GLU A 26 -7.12 1.97 -6.71
C GLU A 26 -8.22 1.10 -6.11
N GLN A 27 -8.04 0.63 -4.87
CA GLN A 27 -9.04 -0.18 -4.18
C GLN A 27 -10.33 0.59 -3.92
N LEU A 28 -10.23 1.84 -3.46
CA LEU A 28 -11.39 2.67 -3.16
C LEU A 28 -12.20 3.03 -4.42
N ALA A 29 -11.52 3.36 -5.52
CA ALA A 29 -12.17 3.66 -6.81
C ALA A 29 -12.50 2.40 -7.63
N LYS A 30 -12.17 1.20 -7.13
CA LYS A 30 -12.32 -0.08 -7.85
C LYS A 30 -11.65 -0.07 -9.23
N LEU A 31 -10.49 0.57 -9.32
CA LEU A 31 -9.68 0.61 -10.53
C LEU A 31 -8.90 -0.69 -10.71
N LYS A 32 -8.46 -0.94 -11.95
CA LYS A 32 -7.54 -2.05 -12.22
C LYS A 32 -6.18 -1.79 -11.57
N LYS A 33 -5.46 -2.86 -11.30
CA LYS A 33 -4.11 -2.81 -10.74
C LYS A 33 -3.19 -1.91 -11.58
N ASN A 34 -2.44 -1.05 -10.92
CA ASN A 34 -1.50 -0.07 -11.50
C ASN A 34 -2.17 0.97 -12.42
N GLN A 35 -3.50 1.03 -12.44
CA GLN A 35 -4.21 1.98 -13.29
C GLN A 35 -4.09 3.40 -12.75
N TYR A 36 -4.21 3.57 -11.43
CA TYR A 36 -4.10 4.90 -10.83
C TYR A 36 -2.67 5.44 -10.90
N SER A 37 -1.66 4.58 -10.73
CA SER A 37 -0.26 5.00 -10.92
C SER A 37 0.04 5.43 -12.37
N ARG A 38 -0.62 4.83 -13.35
CA ARG A 38 -0.57 5.28 -14.76
C ARG A 38 -1.27 6.61 -14.98
N PHE A 39 -2.36 6.88 -14.26
CA PHE A 39 -3.00 8.20 -14.26
C PHE A 39 -2.06 9.27 -13.70
N GLU A 40 -1.50 9.07 -12.51
CA GLU A 40 -0.61 10.06 -11.88
C GLU A 40 0.69 10.31 -12.66
N SER A 41 1.18 9.31 -13.40
CA SER A 41 2.37 9.44 -14.24
C SER A 41 2.08 10.01 -15.63
N GLY A 42 0.82 10.27 -15.97
CA GLY A 42 0.41 10.72 -17.31
C GLY A 42 0.53 9.66 -18.40
N ARG A 43 0.92 8.41 -18.06
CA ARG A 43 1.03 7.29 -19.01
C ARG A 43 -0.31 6.84 -19.57
N GLN A 44 -1.40 7.10 -18.84
CA GLN A 44 -2.76 6.80 -19.26
C GLN A 44 -3.67 7.96 -18.87
N LYS A 45 -4.51 8.44 -19.80
CA LYS A 45 -5.56 9.41 -19.48
C LYS A 45 -6.77 8.67 -18.88
N PRO A 46 -7.33 9.14 -17.74
CA PRO A 46 -8.54 8.55 -17.19
C PRO A 46 -9.75 8.86 -18.09
N ARG A 47 -10.64 7.87 -18.23
CA ARG A 47 -11.96 8.03 -18.85
C ARG A 47 -12.91 8.76 -17.89
N PRO A 48 -14.01 9.37 -18.38
CA PRO A 48 -14.93 10.11 -17.51
C PRO A 48 -15.42 9.34 -16.29
N HIS A 49 -15.80 8.07 -16.45
CA HIS A 49 -16.25 7.23 -15.33
C HIS A 49 -15.12 6.91 -14.32
N GLU A 50 -13.86 6.85 -14.77
CA GLU A 50 -12.69 6.62 -13.92
C GLU A 50 -12.38 7.88 -13.10
N THR A 51 -12.51 9.06 -13.72
CA THR A 51 -12.43 10.33 -12.99
C THR A 51 -13.53 10.45 -11.95
N LYS A 52 -14.78 10.13 -12.31
CA LYS A 52 -15.90 10.12 -11.38
C LYS A 52 -15.65 9.15 -10.21
N ALA A 53 -15.11 7.97 -10.49
CA ALA A 53 -14.75 7.01 -9.45
C ALA A 53 -13.70 7.58 -8.48
N VAL A 54 -12.65 8.24 -8.99
CA VAL A 54 -11.63 8.89 -8.14
C VAL A 54 -12.22 10.06 -7.35
N ALA A 55 -13.05 10.91 -7.96
CA ALA A 55 -13.71 12.04 -7.27
C ALA A 55 -14.60 11.56 -6.12
N SER A 56 -15.33 10.46 -6.34
CA SER A 56 -16.24 9.90 -5.35
C SER A 56 -15.55 9.44 -4.07
N ILE A 57 -14.26 9.06 -4.12
CA ILE A 57 -13.45 8.73 -2.94
C ILE A 57 -13.39 9.93 -1.98
N TYR A 58 -13.40 11.14 -2.53
CA TYR A 58 -13.30 12.37 -1.77
C TYR A 58 -14.66 13.00 -1.46
N GLY A 59 -15.76 12.32 -1.80
CA GLY A 59 -17.12 12.87 -1.63
C GLY A 59 -17.40 14.03 -2.59
N LEU A 60 -16.76 14.03 -3.76
CA LEU A 60 -16.89 15.06 -4.79
C LEU A 60 -17.44 14.46 -6.08
N GLU A 61 -18.11 15.29 -6.86
CA GLU A 61 -18.33 15.03 -8.29
C GLU A 61 -17.06 15.36 -9.09
N ASP A 62 -16.97 14.82 -10.32
CA ASP A 62 -15.79 15.00 -11.19
C ASP A 62 -15.51 16.48 -11.53
N TYR A 63 -16.55 17.26 -11.83
CA TYR A 63 -16.41 18.71 -12.09
C TYR A 63 -15.96 19.49 -10.84
N GLN A 64 -16.33 19.04 -9.63
CA GLN A 64 -15.86 19.66 -8.38
C GLN A 64 -14.39 19.36 -8.15
N LEU A 65 -13.97 18.11 -8.40
CA LEU A 65 -12.58 17.72 -8.30
C LEU A 65 -11.70 18.57 -9.24
N MET A 66 -12.14 18.78 -10.48
CA MET A 66 -11.43 19.55 -11.50
C MET A 66 -11.42 21.06 -11.28
N ASN A 67 -12.26 21.59 -10.38
CA ASN A 67 -12.34 23.01 -10.13
C ASN A 67 -11.13 23.49 -9.30
N PRO A 68 -10.27 24.40 -9.81
CA PRO A 68 -9.10 24.89 -9.08
C PRO A 68 -9.43 25.66 -7.80
N ASN A 69 -10.65 26.20 -7.71
CA ASN A 69 -11.15 26.92 -6.54
C ASN A 69 -11.89 26.00 -5.54
N GLN A 70 -12.00 24.71 -5.84
CA GLN A 70 -12.61 23.74 -4.94
C GLN A 70 -11.80 23.63 -3.64
N ARG A 71 -12.46 23.91 -2.52
CA ARG A 71 -11.88 23.62 -1.21
C ARG A 71 -11.85 22.10 -1.00
N LYS A 72 -10.68 21.59 -0.57
CA LYS A 72 -10.56 20.17 -0.23
C LYS A 72 -11.49 19.86 0.95
N PRO A 73 -12.27 18.77 0.87
CA PRO A 73 -13.18 18.38 1.95
C PRO A 73 -12.43 18.08 3.26
N SER A 74 -13.13 18.19 4.38
CA SER A 74 -12.60 17.74 5.67
C SER A 74 -12.56 16.21 5.74
N LEU A 75 -11.72 15.63 6.60
CA LEU A 75 -11.69 14.18 6.81
C LEU A 75 -13.07 13.62 7.19
N LYS A 76 -13.82 14.32 8.05
CA LYS A 76 -15.14 13.88 8.53
C LYS A 76 -16.22 13.87 7.44
N SER A 77 -16.04 14.66 6.38
CA SER A 77 -16.98 14.73 5.25
C SER A 77 -16.66 13.73 4.14
N LEU A 78 -15.56 12.98 4.24
CA LEU A 78 -15.24 11.94 3.25
C LEU A 78 -16.15 10.71 3.42
N PRO A 79 -16.35 9.90 2.38
CA PRO A 79 -16.96 8.57 2.52
C PRO A 79 -16.30 7.73 3.62
N ILE A 80 -17.11 6.96 4.38
CA ILE A 80 -16.65 6.14 5.52
C ILE A 80 -15.49 5.21 5.14
N LYS A 81 -15.54 4.59 3.96
CA LYS A 81 -14.47 3.71 3.47
C LYS A 81 -13.14 4.46 3.31
N THR A 82 -13.19 5.68 2.80
CA THR A 82 -12.01 6.55 2.66
C THR A 82 -11.47 6.95 4.03
N GLN A 83 -12.35 7.33 4.97
CA GLN A 83 -11.95 7.66 6.34
C GLN A 83 -11.19 6.49 7.00
N HIS A 84 -11.74 5.27 6.92
CA HIS A 84 -11.10 4.08 7.45
C HIS A 84 -9.74 3.78 6.81
N ALA A 85 -9.63 3.93 5.49
CA ALA A 85 -8.36 3.73 4.79
C ALA A 85 -7.28 4.72 5.29
N ILE A 86 -7.63 6.00 5.42
CA ILE A 86 -6.72 7.04 5.92
C ILE A 86 -6.26 6.72 7.36
N LEU A 87 -7.20 6.36 8.23
CA LEU A 87 -6.88 6.03 9.63
C LEU A 87 -5.97 4.79 9.73
N ASN A 88 -6.19 3.77 8.90
CA ASN A 88 -5.35 2.57 8.88
C ASN A 88 -3.93 2.87 8.40
N ILE A 89 -3.78 3.69 7.35
CA ILE A 89 -2.46 4.12 6.86
C ILE A 89 -1.71 4.88 7.96
N ARG A 90 -2.38 5.85 8.61
CA ARG A 90 -1.79 6.61 9.73
C ARG A 90 -1.34 5.72 10.89
N LYS A 91 -2.18 4.78 11.31
CA LYS A 91 -1.86 3.82 12.39
C LYS A 91 -0.64 2.95 12.06
N SER A 92 -0.44 2.61 10.78
CA SER A 92 0.70 1.79 10.35
C SER A 92 2.03 2.56 10.26
N GLY A 93 2.02 3.89 10.41
CA GLY A 93 3.20 4.73 10.16
C GLY A 93 3.61 4.83 8.69
N THR A 94 2.80 4.31 7.76
CA THR A 94 3.08 4.37 6.32
C THR A 94 2.89 5.79 5.81
N GLN A 95 3.90 6.32 5.12
CA GLN A 95 3.81 7.60 4.41
C GLN A 95 3.57 7.35 2.91
N PRO A 96 2.59 8.03 2.29
CA PRO A 96 2.45 8.00 0.85
C PRO A 96 3.69 8.52 0.16
N ARG A 97 4.04 7.88 -0.96
CA ARG A 97 5.19 8.30 -1.75
C ARG A 97 4.80 9.38 -2.72
N GLU A 98 5.65 10.40 -2.84
CA GLU A 98 5.56 11.38 -3.91
C GLU A 98 6.05 10.83 -5.25
N LYS A 99 7.03 9.92 -5.22
CA LYS A 99 7.62 9.29 -6.40
C LYS A 99 7.53 7.77 -6.29
N HIS A 100 7.33 7.11 -7.42
CA HIS A 100 7.29 5.65 -7.48
C HIS A 100 8.73 5.10 -7.42
N GLU A 101 9.27 4.97 -6.23
CA GLU A 101 10.53 4.22 -6.00
C GLU A 101 10.20 2.75 -5.73
N LYS A 102 10.91 1.84 -6.40
CA LYS A 102 10.71 0.40 -6.21
C LYS A 102 11.05 0.03 -4.77
N ILE A 103 10.12 -0.63 -4.08
CA ILE A 103 10.37 -1.14 -2.73
C ILE A 103 11.28 -2.35 -2.82
N ASP A 104 12.38 -2.31 -2.08
CA ASP A 104 13.20 -3.49 -1.86
C ASP A 104 12.59 -4.32 -0.74
N LEU A 105 11.70 -5.25 -1.12
CA LEU A 105 11.11 -6.22 -0.18
C LEU A 105 12.19 -6.97 0.60
N GLY A 106 13.32 -7.24 -0.04
CA GLY A 106 14.45 -7.92 0.61
C GLY A 106 14.97 -7.15 1.81
N LYS A 107 15.24 -5.85 1.64
CA LYS A 107 15.70 -4.98 2.75
C LYS A 107 14.69 -4.91 3.89
N GLU A 108 13.39 -4.87 3.59
CA GLU A 108 12.36 -4.83 4.63
C GLU A 108 12.27 -6.15 5.41
N ILE A 109 12.41 -7.30 4.73
CA ILE A 109 12.52 -8.60 5.41
C ILE A 109 13.81 -8.67 6.25
N ASP A 110 14.92 -8.14 5.75
CA ASP A 110 16.20 -8.13 6.49
C ASP A 110 16.10 -7.29 7.78
N LYS A 111 15.35 -6.17 7.77
CA LYS A 111 15.05 -5.40 8.98
C LYS A 111 14.24 -6.21 9.99
N LEU A 112 13.24 -6.97 9.55
CA LEU A 112 12.44 -7.83 10.44
C LEU A 112 13.31 -8.95 11.05
N ILE A 113 14.24 -9.52 10.27
CA ILE A 113 15.21 -10.49 10.77
C ILE A 113 16.13 -9.83 11.82
N ALA A 114 16.71 -8.67 11.50
CA ALA A 114 17.65 -7.97 12.38
C ALA A 114 17.00 -7.50 13.69
N THR A 115 15.72 -7.13 13.66
CA THR A 115 14.95 -6.73 14.85
C THR A 115 14.40 -7.92 15.64
N GLY A 116 14.81 -9.15 15.31
CA GLY A 116 14.44 -10.35 16.05
C GLY A 116 12.99 -10.80 15.88
N LYS A 117 12.26 -10.32 14.85
CA LYS A 117 10.87 -10.73 14.62
C LYS A 117 10.72 -12.21 14.22
N LEU A 118 11.81 -12.86 13.83
CA LEU A 118 11.90 -14.29 13.53
C LEU A 118 12.62 -15.08 14.64
N SER A 119 12.79 -14.52 15.84
CA SER A 119 13.36 -15.22 17.01
C SER A 119 12.49 -16.39 17.46
N ARG A 120 11.17 -16.26 17.32
CA ARG A 120 10.19 -17.33 17.49
C ARG A 120 9.65 -17.78 16.13
N PRO A 121 9.22 -19.05 16.01
CA PRO A 121 8.59 -19.53 14.79
C PRO A 121 7.45 -18.62 14.34
N ILE A 122 7.48 -18.21 13.08
CA ILE A 122 6.48 -17.30 12.50
C ILE A 122 6.16 -17.68 11.06
N THR A 123 4.90 -17.52 10.64
CA THR A 123 4.50 -17.77 9.25
C THR A 123 4.78 -16.58 8.35
N ALA A 124 4.94 -16.82 7.04
CA ALA A 124 5.06 -15.74 6.05
C ALA A 124 3.86 -14.80 6.04
N LYS A 125 2.66 -15.30 6.37
CA LYS A 125 1.44 -14.48 6.49
C LYS A 125 1.53 -13.52 7.68
N ARG A 126 2.04 -13.97 8.83
CA ARG A 126 2.25 -13.08 9.99
C ARG A 126 3.38 -12.09 9.76
N LEU A 127 4.46 -12.50 9.09
CA LEU A 127 5.52 -11.56 8.66
C LEU A 127 4.98 -10.47 7.73
N LEU A 128 4.09 -10.82 6.80
CA LEU A 128 3.44 -9.85 5.92
C LEU A 128 2.69 -8.78 6.71
N GLU A 129 1.99 -9.15 7.79
CA GLU A 129 1.22 -8.22 8.61
C GLU A 129 2.11 -7.25 9.40
N LEU A 130 3.35 -7.64 9.68
CA LEU A 130 4.35 -6.78 10.33
C LEU A 130 5.02 -5.79 9.36
N LEU A 131 4.87 -5.98 8.05
CA LEU A 131 5.42 -5.05 7.06
C LEU A 131 4.59 -3.77 6.98
N PRO A 132 5.23 -2.62 6.67
CA PRO A 132 4.51 -1.37 6.38
C PRO A 132 3.50 -1.59 5.25
N ILE A 133 2.35 -0.89 5.32
CA ILE A 133 1.25 -1.05 4.35
C ILE A 133 1.74 -0.79 2.92
N ALA A 134 2.60 0.21 2.70
CA ALA A 134 3.17 0.47 1.37
C ALA A 134 3.93 -0.75 0.81
N VAL A 135 4.69 -1.45 1.64
CA VAL A 135 5.44 -2.65 1.24
C VAL A 135 4.48 -3.78 0.92
N ARG A 136 3.47 -3.99 1.77
CA ARG A 136 2.43 -5.00 1.55
C ARG A 136 1.67 -4.76 0.26
N GLU A 137 1.30 -3.52 0.00
CA GLU A 137 0.56 -3.10 -1.20
C GLU A 137 1.37 -3.31 -2.49
N GLU A 138 2.66 -2.99 -2.49
CA GLU A 138 3.58 -3.24 -3.62
C GLU A 138 3.66 -4.72 -3.99
N ILE A 139 3.49 -5.59 -2.99
CA ILE A 139 3.54 -7.04 -3.16
C ILE A 139 2.15 -7.67 -3.20
N ASN A 140 1.10 -6.86 -3.37
CA ASN A 140 -0.32 -7.27 -3.41
C ASN A 140 -0.79 -8.09 -2.21
N ASN A 141 -0.20 -7.89 -1.04
CA ASN A 141 -0.44 -8.71 0.14
C ASN A 141 -0.17 -10.22 -0.11
N GLU A 142 0.74 -10.57 -1.03
CA GLU A 142 1.10 -11.95 -1.34
C GLU A 142 2.23 -12.44 -0.42
N SER A 143 1.88 -13.21 0.62
CA SER A 143 2.87 -13.83 1.52
C SER A 143 3.83 -14.79 0.81
N ARG A 144 3.43 -15.35 -0.35
CA ARG A 144 4.30 -16.19 -1.19
C ARG A 144 5.60 -15.49 -1.59
N ARG A 145 5.58 -14.18 -1.84
CA ARG A 145 6.79 -13.41 -2.19
C ARG A 145 7.78 -13.34 -1.03
N ILE A 146 7.29 -13.37 0.21
CA ILE A 146 8.12 -13.47 1.41
C ILE A 146 8.73 -14.87 1.50
N THR A 147 7.91 -15.92 1.31
CA THR A 147 8.38 -17.32 1.26
C THR A 147 9.52 -17.51 0.25
N ASP A 148 9.35 -16.98 -0.96
CA ASP A 148 10.35 -17.10 -2.03
C ASP A 148 11.67 -16.40 -1.66
N LEU A 149 11.60 -15.26 -0.97
CA LEU A 149 12.78 -14.54 -0.50
C LEU A 149 13.49 -15.24 0.66
N LEU A 150 12.74 -15.82 1.61
CA LEU A 150 13.33 -16.55 2.75
C LEU A 150 14.04 -17.82 2.29
N LYS A 151 13.58 -18.44 1.20
CA LYS A 151 14.21 -19.64 0.60
C LYS A 151 15.45 -19.33 -0.23
N ARG A 152 15.78 -18.06 -0.49
CA ARG A 152 16.90 -17.65 -1.35
C ARG A 152 18.05 -17.03 -0.56
N PRO A 153 19.30 -17.06 -1.07
CA PRO A 153 20.39 -16.29 -0.49
C PRO A 153 20.09 -14.78 -0.47
N PRO A 154 20.57 -14.03 0.55
CA PRO A 154 21.35 -14.51 1.69
C PRO A 154 20.48 -15.05 2.85
N ARG A 155 19.14 -14.98 2.76
CA ARG A 155 18.22 -15.20 3.89
C ARG A 155 18.09 -16.66 4.28
N CYS A 156 18.20 -17.59 3.32
CA CYS A 156 18.24 -19.02 3.60
C CYS A 156 19.42 -19.43 4.50
N ASN A 157 20.46 -18.61 4.59
CA ASN A 157 21.60 -18.84 5.48
C ASN A 157 21.30 -18.40 6.92
N LYS A 158 20.32 -17.51 7.12
CA LYS A 158 19.95 -16.93 8.42
C LYS A 158 18.65 -17.51 8.98
N VAL A 159 17.78 -18.05 8.13
CA VAL A 159 16.43 -18.51 8.48
C VAL A 159 16.26 -19.96 8.06
N LYS A 160 15.66 -20.79 8.92
CA LYS A 160 15.28 -22.18 8.65
C LYS A 160 13.76 -22.34 8.69
N VAL A 161 13.27 -23.37 8.02
CA VAL A 161 11.89 -23.85 8.20
C VAL A 161 11.87 -24.71 9.46
N VAL A 162 10.86 -24.53 10.30
CA VAL A 162 10.67 -25.28 11.54
C VAL A 162 9.29 -25.90 11.58
N GLU A 163 9.09 -26.84 12.50
CA GLU A 163 7.76 -27.37 12.77
C GLU A 163 6.84 -26.30 13.38
N LYS A 164 5.55 -26.52 13.20
CA LYS A 164 4.53 -25.65 13.78
C LYS A 164 4.58 -25.78 15.31
N PRO A 165 4.68 -24.67 16.07
CA PRO A 165 4.63 -24.73 17.53
C PRO A 165 3.28 -25.25 18.05
N GLU A 166 3.33 -25.93 19.19
CA GLU A 166 2.13 -26.38 19.88
C GLU A 166 1.27 -25.18 20.33
N GLY A 167 -0.07 -25.30 20.22
CA GLY A 167 -1.00 -24.23 20.57
C GLY A 167 -1.13 -23.10 19.54
N GLU A 168 -0.26 -23.04 18.52
CA GLU A 168 -0.35 -22.01 17.48
C GLU A 168 -1.41 -22.32 16.42
N THR A 169 -1.91 -21.27 15.77
CA THR A 169 -2.86 -21.38 14.65
C THR A 169 -2.26 -20.78 13.38
N GLY A 170 -2.39 -21.48 12.26
CA GLY A 170 -1.80 -21.05 10.99
C GLY A 170 -1.40 -22.21 10.09
N ALA A 171 -1.63 -22.05 8.79
CA ALA A 171 -1.26 -23.01 7.76
C ALA A 171 0.04 -22.57 7.06
N GLY A 172 0.74 -23.54 6.47
CA GLY A 172 1.96 -23.34 5.69
C GLY A 172 3.23 -23.42 6.52
N ASN A 173 4.35 -23.01 5.90
CA ASN A 173 5.68 -23.11 6.49
C ASN A 173 5.85 -22.11 7.64
N TRP A 174 6.49 -22.59 8.71
CA TRP A 174 6.95 -21.78 9.83
C TRP A 174 8.45 -21.50 9.69
N TYR A 175 8.85 -20.27 10.00
CA TYR A 175 10.22 -19.79 9.81
C TYR A 175 10.78 -19.30 11.14
N GLN A 176 12.06 -19.59 11.39
CA GLN A 176 12.79 -19.11 12.55
C GLN A 176 14.25 -18.82 12.17
N ILE A 177 14.88 -17.88 12.86
CA ILE A 177 16.33 -17.63 12.73
C ILE A 177 17.10 -18.90 13.10
N LYS A 178 18.18 -19.18 12.35
CA LYS A 178 19.14 -20.22 12.71
C LYS A 178 19.97 -19.73 13.88
N GLU A 179 20.04 -20.55 14.91
CA GLU A 179 21.01 -20.40 16.00
C GLU A 179 22.44 -20.55 15.47
#